data_AF-A0A534S145-F1
#
_entry.id   AF-A0A534S145-F1
#
_cell.length_a   1.000
_cell.length_b   1.000
_cell.length_c   1.000
_cell.angle_alpha   90.00
_cell.angle_beta   90.00
_cell.angle_gamma   90.00
#
_symmetry.space_group_name_H-M   'P 1'
#
loop_
_entity.id
_entity.type
_entity.pdbx_description
1 polymer ?
#
loop_
_entity_poly.entity_id
_entity_poly.type
_entity_poly.pdbx_seq_one_letter_code
_entity_poly.pdbx_strand_id
1 'polypeptide(L)' 'MKIFLAGCSSAPAPLSIKMYNPETNQTLACNASDPLGRSDPSVLADAVEGCARQLESRGFVREK' A
#
# COMPACT_ATOMS: atom_id res chain seq x y z
N MET A 1 -23.09 30.17 -8.62
CA MET A 1 -21.68 30.15 -8.20
C MET A 1 -21.34 28.71 -7.81
N LYS A 2 -20.41 28.08 -8.53
CA LYS A 2 -20.22 26.62 -8.60
C LYS A 2 -19.03 26.27 -7.70
N ILE A 3 -19.29 25.70 -6.52
CA ILE A 3 -18.25 25.28 -5.57
C ILE A 3 -18.20 23.76 -5.60
N PHE A 4 -17.34 23.20 -6.46
CA PHE A 4 -16.95 21.79 -6.35
C PHE A 4 -15.86 21.69 -5.29
N LEU A 5 -16.25 21.37 -4.07
CA LEU A 5 -15.34 20.83 -3.07
C LEU A 5 -14.96 19.42 -3.52
N ALA A 6 -13.98 19.31 -4.41
CA ALA A 6 -13.26 18.06 -4.63
C ALA A 6 -12.43 17.81 -3.37
N GLY A 7 -13.08 17.33 -2.31
CA GLY A 7 -12.37 16.71 -1.22
C GLY A 7 -11.58 15.55 -1.80
N CYS A 8 -10.25 15.62 -1.72
CA CYS A 8 -9.41 14.42 -1.81
C CYS A 8 -9.88 13.52 -0.67
N SER A 9 -10.85 12.64 -0.98
CA SER A 9 -11.08 11.45 -0.19
C SER A 9 -9.77 10.67 -0.30
N SER A 10 -8.88 10.85 0.68
CA SER A 10 -7.75 9.96 0.85
C SER A 10 -8.39 8.61 1.14
N ALA A 11 -8.48 7.76 0.11
CA ALA A 11 -8.88 6.38 0.31
C ALA A 11 -8.06 5.82 1.48
N PRO A 12 -8.68 5.02 2.36
CA PRO A 12 -7.96 4.41 3.48
C PRO A 12 -6.67 3.79 2.95
N ALA A 13 -5.55 4.10 3.61
CA ALA A 13 -4.26 3.59 3.16
C ALA A 13 -4.29 2.04 3.18
N PRO A 14 -3.85 1.38 2.10
CA PRO A 14 -4.05 -0.05 1.95
C PRO A 14 -3.20 -0.84 2.96
N LEU A 15 -3.84 -1.73 3.70
CA LEU A 15 -3.15 -2.68 4.60
C LEU A 15 -2.58 -3.90 3.86
N SER A 16 -2.74 -3.94 2.55
CA SER A 16 -2.19 -4.95 1.66
C SER A 16 -1.93 -4.36 0.27
N ILE A 17 -0.73 -4.53 -0.25
CA ILE A 17 -0.31 -4.13 -1.60
C ILE A 17 0.32 -5.37 -2.26
N LYS A 18 -0.22 -5.76 -3.42
CA LYS A 18 0.40 -6.77 -4.27
C LYS A 18 1.46 -6.14 -5.17
N MET A 19 2.55 -6.85 -5.35
CA MET A 19 3.74 -6.42 -6.07
C MET A 19 4.12 -7.47 -7.10
N TYR A 20 4.40 -7.07 -8.34
CA TYR A 20 4.80 -7.95 -9.43
C TYR A 20 6.13 -7.51 -10.02
N ASN A 21 7.08 -8.42 -10.18
CA ASN A 21 8.32 -8.17 -10.91
C ASN A 21 8.23 -8.82 -12.30
N PRO A 22 8.16 -8.04 -13.39
CA PRO A 22 8.05 -8.57 -14.76
C PRO A 22 9.33 -9.24 -15.26
N GLU A 23 10.49 -8.88 -14.73
CA GLU A 23 11.78 -9.43 -15.15
C GLU A 23 11.96 -10.85 -14.61
N THR A 24 11.55 -11.09 -13.37
CA THR A 24 11.65 -12.42 -12.72
C THR A 24 10.34 -13.20 -12.76
N ASN A 25 9.27 -12.58 -13.27
CA ASN A 25 7.89 -13.09 -13.23
C ASN A 25 7.45 -13.52 -11.81
N GLN A 26 7.81 -12.74 -10.79
CA GLN A 26 7.49 -13.04 -9.39
C GLN A 26 6.41 -12.11 -8.87
N THR A 27 5.49 -12.66 -8.07
CA THR A 27 4.48 -11.88 -7.34
C THR A 27 4.71 -12.02 -5.85
N LEU A 28 4.73 -10.89 -5.15
CA LEU A 28 4.82 -10.79 -3.69
C LEU A 28 3.67 -9.91 -3.17
N ALA A 29 3.41 -9.97 -1.86
CA ALA A 29 2.44 -9.10 -1.22
C ALA A 29 3.04 -8.48 0.04
N CYS A 30 2.96 -7.16 0.13
CA CYS A 30 3.22 -6.42 1.35
C CYS A 30 1.91 -6.31 2.12
N ASN A 31 1.77 -6.95 3.27
CA ASN A 31 0.58 -6.85 4.11
C ASN A 31 0.97 -6.68 5.57
N ALA A 32 0.13 -5.97 6.31
CA ALA A 32 0.25 -5.83 7.75
C ALA A 32 -1.11 -6.05 8.39
N SER A 33 -1.12 -6.82 9.48
CA SER A 33 -2.33 -7.09 10.26
C SER A 33 -1.99 -7.13 11.73
N ASP A 34 -2.89 -6.61 12.56
CA ASP A 34 -2.81 -6.73 14.01
C ASP A 34 -4.11 -7.36 14.53
N PRO A 35 -4.15 -8.69 14.72
CA PRO A 35 -5.33 -9.40 15.20
C PRO A 35 -5.80 -8.94 16.58
N LEU A 36 -4.92 -8.32 17.37
CA LEU A 36 -5.24 -7.82 18.70
C LEU A 36 -5.68 -6.35 18.69
N GLY A 37 -5.61 -5.67 17.54
CA GLY A 37 -6.07 -4.30 17.35
C GLY A 37 -5.34 -3.26 18.21
N ARG A 38 -4.07 -3.52 18.56
CA ARG A 38 -3.27 -2.65 19.44
C ARG A 38 -2.51 -1.56 18.66
N SER A 39 -2.31 -1.78 17.37
CA SER A 39 -1.54 -0.93 16.47
C SER A 39 -2.45 0.05 15.75
N ASP A 40 -1.99 1.29 15.60
CA ASP A 40 -2.69 2.29 14.79
C ASP A 40 -2.72 1.86 13.31
N PRO A 41 -3.88 1.90 12.63
CA PRO A 41 -3.98 1.53 11.22
C PRO A 41 -3.01 2.29 10.30
N SER A 42 -2.67 3.54 10.64
CA SER A 42 -1.71 4.36 9.90
C SER A 42 -0.30 3.78 10.00
N VAL A 43 0.08 3.26 11.17
CA VAL A 43 1.38 2.58 11.35
C VAL A 43 1.46 1.30 10.53
N LEU A 44 0.36 0.52 10.50
CA LEU A 44 0.28 -0.69 9.67
C LEU A 44 0.37 -0.32 8.17
N ALA A 45 -0.30 0.74 7.75
CA ALA A 45 -0.23 1.24 6.38
C ALA A 45 1.18 1.74 6.01
N ASP A 46 1.83 2.49 6.90
CA ASP A 46 3.21 2.96 6.69
C ASP A 46 4.19 1.79 6.54
N ALA A 47 4.00 0.72 7.32
CA ALA A 47 4.80 -0.50 7.20
C ALA A 47 4.59 -1.19 5.83
N VAL A 48 3.34 -1.28 5.36
CA VAL A 48 3.00 -1.85 4.05
C VAL A 48 3.60 -1.01 2.91
N GLU A 49 3.49 0.31 3.00
CA GLU A 49 4.10 1.25 2.05
C GLU A 49 5.63 1.18 2.06
N GLY A 50 6.25 1.05 3.23
CA GLY A 50 7.69 0.85 3.37
C GLY A 50 8.17 -0.46 2.73
N CYS A 51 7.41 -1.55 2.87
CA CYS A 51 7.67 -2.80 2.17
C CYS A 51 7.56 -2.63 0.65
N ALA A 52 6.50 -1.97 0.17
CA ALA A 52 6.30 -1.74 -1.27
C ALA A 52 7.47 -0.95 -1.88
N ARG A 53 7.90 0.15 -1.23
CA ARG A 53 9.04 0.96 -1.68
C ARG A 53 10.36 0.17 -1.77
N GLN A 54 10.58 -0.75 -0.84
CA GLN A 54 11.76 -1.63 -0.91
C GLN A 54 11.67 -2.57 -2.11
N LEU A 55 10.51 -3.14 -2.40
CA LEU A 55 10.33 -3.99 -3.57
C LEU A 55 10.41 -3.20 -4.88
N GLU A 56 9.93 -1.96 -4.91
CA GLU A 56 10.07 -1.05 -6.07
C GLU A 56 11.55 -0.82 -6.42
N SER A 57 12.43 -0.63 -5.42
CA SER A 57 13.87 -0.52 -5.63
C SER A 57 14.53 -1.79 -6.21
N ARG A 58 13.81 -2.91 -6.19
CA ARG A 58 14.23 -4.23 -6.71
C ARG A 58 13.52 -4.61 -8.02
N GLY A 59 12.83 -3.66 -8.65
CA GLY A 59 12.16 -3.86 -9.95
C GLY A 59 10.73 -4.40 -9.86
N PHE A 60 10.13 -4.46 -8.67
CA PHE A 60 8.70 -4.78 -8.55
C PHE A 60 7.83 -3.55 -8.86
N VAL A 61 6.67 -3.77 -9.44
CA VAL A 61 5.61 -2.77 -9.68
C VAL A 61 4.36 -3.13 -8.89
N ARG A 62 3.60 -2.12 -8.47
CA ARG A 62 2.33 -2.33 -7.76
C ARG A 62 1.30 -2.93 -8.71
N GLU A 63 0.73 -4.07 -8.32
CA GLU A 63 -0.41 -4.68 -9.01
C GLU A 63 -1.69 -3.95 -8.57
N LYS A 64 -2.52 -3.55 -9.53
CA LYS A 64 -3.74 -2.75 -9.29
C LYS A 64 -4.91 -3.59 -8.83
#